data_AF-A0A5C3KL41-F1
#
_entry.id   AF-A0A5C3KL41-F1
#
_cell.length_a   1.000
_cell.length_b   1.000
_cell.length_c   1.000
_cell.angle_alpha   90.00
_cell.angle_beta   90.00
_cell.angle_gamma   90.00
#
_symmetry.space_group_name_H-M   'P 1'
#
loop_
_entity.id
_entity.type
_entity.pdbx_description
1 polymer ?
#
loop_
_entity_poly.entity_id
_entity_poly.type
_entity_poly.pdbx_seq_one_letter_code
_entity_poly.pdbx_strand_id
1 'polypeptide(L)'
;MSGLTKAGLFSNAGKRTPVFARFSTVTFGKEFPDSGRNPHGFAIKHYTDEGNYDVVGLNWPVFFNRDPMQGPDVVRSQQRSPSNFLLDYNSLFAPRWDDVLQRLRVNSASNFVYAKYHYIAEHGQKQFSWDEAIKKCGEDPDHSKRQLWSAIEHGELPTWTLKVQIMEPSQADPNTLGFDPFGVTKVWPRHYTLQGRPQRRFAPVAFLPRGQVSDYDQARDLYTRVMTPKDRAHLHSNTAIPLKFVDHDIIKVKYLAQPV
;
A
#
# COMPACT_ATOMS: atom_id res chain seq x y z
N MET A 1 -24.14 1.84 -6.80
CA MET A 1 -23.68 1.61 -5.42
C MET A 1 -24.74 2.00 -4.37
N SER A 2 -25.90 2.51 -4.76
CA SER A 2 -26.99 2.95 -3.86
C SER A 2 -27.48 1.89 -2.87
N GLY A 3 -27.37 0.60 -3.20
CA GLY A 3 -27.68 -0.51 -2.28
C GLY A 3 -26.63 -0.75 -1.18
N LEU A 4 -25.42 -0.18 -1.31
CA LEU A 4 -24.29 -0.40 -0.39
C LEU A 4 -23.89 0.87 0.38
N THR A 5 -24.17 2.05 -0.18
CA THR A 5 -23.83 3.34 0.45
C THR A 5 -24.83 4.41 0.06
N LYS A 6 -25.08 5.33 0.99
CA LYS A 6 -25.91 6.53 0.79
C LYS A 6 -25.10 7.74 0.34
N ALA A 7 -23.77 7.62 0.24
CA ALA A 7 -22.89 8.74 -0.06
C ALA A 7 -23.22 9.34 -1.44
N GLY A 8 -23.46 10.65 -1.48
CA GLY A 8 -23.97 11.34 -2.67
C GLY A 8 -23.09 11.18 -3.91
N LEU A 9 -21.77 11.01 -3.77
CA LEU A 9 -20.86 10.78 -4.90
C LEU A 9 -21.07 9.43 -5.63
N PHE A 10 -21.77 8.48 -5.01
CA PHE A 10 -22.00 7.13 -5.53
C PHE A 10 -23.49 6.82 -5.82
N SER A 11 -24.35 7.83 -5.72
CA SER A 11 -25.81 7.68 -5.77
C SER A 11 -26.32 7.25 -7.15
N ASN A 12 -25.83 7.88 -8.22
CA ASN A 12 -26.32 7.69 -9.59
C ASN A 12 -25.18 7.36 -10.56
N ALA A 13 -25.44 6.44 -11.50
CA ALA A 13 -24.52 6.19 -12.61
C ALA A 13 -24.38 7.46 -13.48
N GLY A 14 -23.16 7.78 -13.88
CA GLY A 14 -22.86 8.98 -14.68
C GLY A 14 -22.73 10.28 -13.89
N LYS A 15 -22.97 10.29 -12.56
CA LYS A 15 -22.69 11.45 -11.72
C LYS A 15 -21.21 11.80 -11.80
N ARG A 16 -20.92 13.08 -12.06
CA ARG A 16 -19.56 13.63 -12.10
C ARG A 16 -19.31 14.43 -10.84
N THR A 17 -18.23 14.10 -10.15
CA THR A 17 -17.78 14.79 -8.94
C THR A 17 -16.41 15.38 -9.24
N PRO A 18 -16.22 16.71 -9.12
CA PRO A 18 -14.89 17.31 -9.28
C PRO A 18 -13.92 16.73 -8.24
N VAL A 19 -12.68 16.52 -8.65
CA VAL A 19 -11.63 15.99 -7.78
C VAL A 19 -10.35 16.80 -7.87
N PHE A 20 -9.57 16.77 -6.80
CA PHE A 20 -8.16 17.16 -6.80
C PHE A 20 -7.33 15.97 -6.35
N ALA A 21 -6.34 15.58 -7.15
CA ALA A 21 -5.43 14.49 -6.85
C ALA A 21 -4.03 15.04 -6.53
N ARG A 22 -3.42 14.53 -5.46
CA ARG A 22 -2.02 14.79 -5.10
C ARG A 22 -1.26 13.48 -5.01
N PHE A 23 -0.18 13.42 -5.79
CA PHE A 23 0.83 12.38 -5.70
C PHE A 23 2.04 12.89 -4.92
N SER A 24 2.70 12.02 -4.15
CA SER A 24 3.93 12.39 -3.46
C SER A 24 4.79 11.19 -3.13
N THR A 25 6.05 11.43 -2.82
CA THR A 25 6.84 10.53 -1.98
C THR A 25 6.39 10.65 -0.51
N VAL A 26 6.87 9.76 0.36
CA VAL A 26 6.51 9.74 1.79
C VAL A 26 7.68 10.16 2.68
N THR A 27 8.86 9.61 2.47
CA THR A 27 10.05 9.87 3.29
C THR A 27 10.95 10.90 2.62
N PHE A 28 11.82 11.51 3.42
CA PHE A 28 12.71 12.59 3.00
C PHE A 28 11.95 13.87 2.59
N GLY A 29 12.65 15.01 2.59
CA GLY A 29 12.04 16.32 2.38
C GLY A 29 11.61 16.57 0.93
N LYS A 30 11.17 17.81 0.67
CA LYS A 30 10.72 18.27 -0.66
C LYS A 30 11.81 18.15 -1.74
N GLU A 31 13.06 18.12 -1.32
CA GLU A 31 14.26 18.04 -2.13
C GLU A 31 14.59 16.61 -2.62
N PHE A 32 13.90 15.58 -2.12
CA PHE A 32 14.21 14.21 -2.51
C PHE A 32 13.75 13.92 -3.94
N PRO A 33 14.62 13.33 -4.80
CA PRO A 33 14.26 13.06 -6.20
C PRO A 33 13.03 12.16 -6.34
N ASP A 34 12.17 12.48 -7.31
CA ASP A 34 10.90 11.79 -7.54
C ASP A 34 11.05 10.29 -7.79
N SER A 35 12.15 9.87 -8.42
CA SER A 35 12.41 8.48 -8.78
C SER A 35 13.14 7.70 -7.69
N GLY A 36 13.45 8.33 -6.55
CA GLY A 36 14.09 7.65 -5.42
C GLY A 36 13.16 6.61 -4.79
N ARG A 37 13.72 5.50 -4.29
CA ARG A 37 12.92 4.41 -3.71
C ARG A 37 12.13 4.89 -2.49
N ASN A 38 10.82 4.98 -2.64
CA ASN A 38 9.91 5.53 -1.63
C ASN A 38 8.50 4.94 -1.82
N PRO A 39 7.69 4.76 -0.77
CA PRO A 39 6.24 4.70 -0.93
C PRO A 39 5.72 5.93 -1.69
N HIS A 40 4.68 5.76 -2.49
CA HIS A 40 4.04 6.86 -3.20
C HIS A 40 2.63 7.10 -2.67
N GLY A 41 2.39 8.30 -2.17
CA GLY A 41 1.08 8.79 -1.77
C GLY A 41 0.15 8.96 -2.97
N PHE A 42 -1.10 8.53 -2.79
CA PHE A 42 -2.19 8.69 -3.74
C PHE A 42 -3.38 9.27 -2.97
N ALA A 43 -3.49 10.60 -2.95
CA ALA A 43 -4.54 11.31 -2.23
C ALA A 43 -5.51 11.96 -3.20
N ILE A 44 -6.80 11.67 -3.07
CA ILE A 44 -7.86 12.29 -3.86
C ILE A 44 -8.87 12.95 -2.94
N LYS A 45 -9.07 14.25 -3.14
CA LYS A 45 -10.16 15.04 -2.55
C LYS A 45 -11.31 15.12 -3.53
N HIS A 46 -12.49 14.65 -3.12
CA HIS A 46 -13.71 14.75 -3.91
C HIS A 46 -14.56 15.90 -3.37
N TYR A 47 -14.91 16.85 -4.24
CA TYR A 47 -15.78 17.97 -3.91
C TYR A 47 -17.23 17.55 -4.13
N THR A 48 -17.85 16.97 -3.11
CA THR A 48 -19.22 16.44 -3.20
C THR A 48 -20.26 17.46 -2.76
N ASP A 49 -21.52 17.24 -3.11
CA ASP A 49 -22.65 18.08 -2.69
C ASP A 49 -22.87 18.06 -1.16
N GLU A 50 -22.33 17.05 -0.47
CA GLU A 50 -22.47 16.81 0.98
C GLU A 50 -21.20 17.20 1.75
N GLY A 51 -20.24 17.85 1.09
CA GLY A 51 -18.94 18.22 1.63
C GLY A 51 -17.76 17.49 0.98
N ASN A 52 -16.56 17.73 1.50
CA ASN A 52 -15.36 17.12 0.93
C ASN A 52 -15.20 15.67 1.40
N TYR A 53 -14.99 14.76 0.46
CA TYR A 53 -14.69 13.35 0.74
C TYR A 53 -13.27 13.00 0.30
N ASP A 54 -12.39 12.77 1.28
CA ASP A 54 -10.98 12.54 1.04
C ASP A 54 -10.64 11.05 1.11
N VAL A 55 -10.04 10.52 0.04
CA VAL A 55 -9.44 9.19 0.01
C VAL A 55 -7.93 9.34 -0.01
N VAL A 56 -7.30 9.06 1.13
CA VAL A 56 -5.85 9.20 1.32
C VAL A 56 -5.22 7.82 1.39
N GLY A 57 -4.54 7.43 0.31
CA GLY A 57 -3.94 6.10 0.16
C GLY A 57 -2.49 6.12 -0.29
N LEU A 58 -1.99 4.93 -0.58
CA LEU A 58 -0.67 4.67 -1.15
C LEU A 58 -0.80 3.92 -2.48
N ASN A 59 0.30 3.81 -3.21
CA ASN A 59 0.42 3.02 -4.43
C ASN A 59 0.38 1.49 -4.20
N TRP A 60 0.41 1.03 -2.94
CA TRP A 60 0.28 -0.39 -2.57
C TRP A 60 -0.73 -0.58 -1.43
N PRO A 61 -1.24 -1.81 -1.21
CA PRO A 61 -2.47 -2.02 -0.42
C PRO A 61 -2.27 -2.27 1.09
N VAL A 62 -1.04 -2.18 1.61
CA VAL A 62 -0.72 -2.45 3.03
C VAL A 62 0.17 -1.36 3.63
N PHE A 63 0.23 -1.27 4.95
CA PHE A 63 1.11 -0.36 5.67
C PHE A 63 2.13 -1.12 6.53
N PHE A 64 3.15 -0.40 7.03
CA PHE A 64 4.29 -0.98 7.74
C PHE A 64 3.98 -1.43 9.17
N ASN A 65 3.05 -0.77 9.84
CA ASN A 65 2.68 -1.01 11.23
C ASN A 65 1.16 -1.06 11.38
N ARG A 66 0.70 -1.80 12.39
CA ARG A 66 -0.73 -1.97 12.71
C ARG A 66 -1.23 -0.89 13.66
N ASP A 67 -0.41 -0.52 14.64
CA ASP A 67 -0.75 0.48 15.65
C ASP A 67 -0.27 1.88 15.22
N PRO A 68 -1.17 2.87 15.08
CA PRO A 68 -0.78 4.24 14.73
C PRO A 68 0.17 4.89 15.74
N MET A 69 0.21 4.44 16.99
CA MET A 69 1.15 4.92 18.02
C MET A 69 2.61 4.67 17.61
N GLN A 70 2.88 3.60 16.85
CA GLN A 70 4.20 3.30 16.30
C GLN A 70 4.51 4.11 15.03
N GLY A 71 3.51 4.77 14.44
CA GLY A 71 3.63 5.50 13.18
C GLY A 71 4.77 6.53 13.18
N PRO A 72 4.90 7.40 14.20
CA PRO A 72 6.03 8.33 14.31
C PRO A 72 7.39 7.64 14.31
N ASP A 73 7.53 6.48 14.96
CA ASP A 73 8.80 5.74 15.03
C ASP A 73 9.13 5.07 13.70
N VAL A 74 8.11 4.51 13.02
CA VAL A 74 8.25 4.02 11.65
C VAL A 74 8.72 5.16 10.74
N VAL A 75 8.08 6.32 10.77
CA VAL A 75 8.47 7.46 9.91
C VAL A 75 9.89 7.92 10.22
N ARG A 76 10.25 8.11 11.50
CA ARG A 76 11.59 8.53 11.91
C ARG A 76 12.67 7.54 11.47
N SER A 77 12.39 6.23 11.51
CA SER A 77 13.33 5.19 11.06
C SER A 77 13.70 5.27 9.59
N GLN A 78 12.87 5.96 8.78
CA GLN A 78 13.11 6.18 7.36
C GLN A 78 13.69 7.56 7.05
N GLN A 79 13.92 8.41 8.05
CA GLN A 79 14.45 9.76 7.86
C GLN A 79 15.98 9.76 7.95
N ARG A 80 16.55 10.93 7.68
CA ARG A 80 17.98 11.18 7.90
C ARG A 80 18.32 11.11 9.39
N SER A 81 19.52 10.65 9.70
CA SER A 81 20.04 10.68 11.07
C SER A 81 20.05 12.11 11.59
N PRO A 82 19.58 12.36 12.83
CA PRO A 82 19.64 13.69 13.44
C PRO A 82 21.07 14.15 13.75
N SER A 83 22.04 13.23 13.83
CA SER A 83 23.42 13.58 14.20
C SER A 83 24.25 14.13 13.03
N ASN A 84 24.02 13.63 11.82
CA ASN A 84 24.85 13.95 10.65
C ASN A 84 24.05 14.22 9.36
N PHE A 85 22.71 14.12 9.42
CA PHE A 85 21.81 14.32 8.29
C PHE A 85 22.04 13.38 7.09
N LEU A 86 22.77 12.27 7.28
CA LEU A 86 22.92 11.21 6.28
C LEU A 86 21.77 10.20 6.37
N LEU A 87 21.62 9.37 5.34
CA LEU A 87 20.70 8.23 5.41
C LEU A 87 21.17 7.24 6.48
N ASP A 88 20.29 6.87 7.39
CA ASP A 88 20.59 5.92 8.47
C ASP A 88 20.07 4.53 8.12
N TYR A 89 20.96 3.72 7.54
CA TYR A 89 20.64 2.34 7.18
C TYR A 89 20.48 1.44 8.42
N ASN A 90 21.13 1.75 9.54
CA ASN A 90 20.94 1.00 10.79
C ASN A 90 19.49 1.16 11.26
N SER A 91 18.97 2.40 11.29
CA SER A 91 17.59 2.68 11.67
C SER A 91 16.58 2.08 10.69
N LEU A 92 16.86 2.13 9.40
CA LEU A 92 16.03 1.53 8.35
C LEU A 92 15.76 0.04 8.56
N PHE A 93 16.81 -0.72 8.93
CA PHE A 93 16.76 -2.17 9.10
C PHE A 93 16.61 -2.63 10.55
N ALA A 94 16.58 -1.71 11.51
CA ALA A 94 16.47 -2.05 12.92
C ALA A 94 15.20 -2.90 13.17
N PRO A 95 15.33 -4.04 13.87
CA PRO A 95 14.20 -4.88 14.21
C PRO A 95 13.23 -4.08 15.08
N ARG A 96 11.95 -4.06 14.67
CA ARG A 96 10.88 -3.44 15.44
C ARG A 96 10.17 -4.54 16.23
N TRP A 97 9.99 -4.29 17.52
CA TRP A 97 9.20 -5.16 18.38
C TRP A 97 7.73 -4.79 18.18
N ASP A 98 6.99 -5.63 17.48
CA ASP A 98 5.56 -5.48 17.29
C ASP A 98 4.83 -6.06 18.50
N ASP A 99 4.19 -5.20 19.29
CA ASP A 99 2.94 -5.53 19.98
C ASP A 99 2.16 -4.24 20.19
N VAL A 100 0.88 -4.25 19.80
CA VAL A 100 -0.30 -3.65 20.44
C VAL A 100 -1.46 -3.67 19.44
N LEU A 101 -2.61 -4.17 19.90
CA LEU A 101 -3.89 -4.22 19.20
C LEU A 101 -4.75 -3.02 19.63
N GLN A 102 -5.37 -2.31 18.67
CA GLN A 102 -6.44 -1.37 18.97
C GLN A 102 -7.70 -1.71 18.17
N ARG A 103 -8.80 -1.96 18.91
CA ARG A 103 -10.15 -2.20 18.35
C ARG A 103 -10.95 -0.92 18.42
N LEU A 104 -11.53 -0.50 17.29
CA LEU A 104 -12.61 0.48 17.27
C LEU A 104 -13.91 -0.25 16.92
N ARG A 105 -14.88 -0.18 17.84
CA ARG A 105 -16.29 -0.55 17.60
C ARG A 105 -17.06 0.72 17.26
N VAL A 106 -18.03 0.60 16.35
CA VAL A 106 -19.14 1.55 16.24
C VAL A 106 -20.44 0.75 16.24
N ASN A 107 -21.31 1.08 17.18
CA ASN A 107 -22.71 0.64 17.31
C ASN A 107 -23.58 1.71 16.59
N SER A 108 -24.82 1.56 16.15
CA SER A 108 -25.85 0.52 16.19
C SER A 108 -26.90 0.86 15.10
N ALA A 109 -27.30 -0.14 14.30
CA ALA A 109 -28.48 -0.21 13.42
C ALA A 109 -28.56 0.72 12.16
N SER A 110 -27.98 0.25 11.06
CA SER A 110 -28.62 -0.05 9.75
C SER A 110 -27.53 -0.72 8.91
N ASN A 111 -27.87 -1.71 8.07
CA ASN A 111 -26.90 -2.62 7.42
C ASN A 111 -25.63 -1.90 6.93
N PHE A 112 -24.46 -2.38 7.33
CA PHE A 112 -23.16 -1.85 6.95
C PHE A 112 -22.31 -2.95 6.33
N VAL A 113 -21.37 -2.55 5.50
CA VAL A 113 -20.38 -3.44 4.91
C VAL A 113 -18.99 -2.84 5.12
N TYR A 114 -17.98 -3.69 5.17
CA TYR A 114 -16.59 -3.25 5.12
C TYR A 114 -16.16 -3.11 3.67
N ALA A 115 -15.33 -2.09 3.39
CA ALA A 115 -14.88 -1.78 2.05
C ALA A 115 -13.36 -1.56 1.97
N LYS A 116 -12.74 -2.01 0.87
CA LYS A 116 -11.39 -1.59 0.45
C LYS A 116 -11.44 -0.95 -0.92
N TYR A 117 -10.88 0.25 -1.05
CA TYR A 117 -10.77 0.99 -2.30
C TYR A 117 -9.51 0.62 -3.07
N HIS A 118 -9.63 0.46 -4.38
CA HIS A 118 -8.54 0.16 -5.30
C HIS A 118 -8.65 1.07 -6.52
N TYR A 119 -7.68 1.96 -6.73
CA TYR A 119 -7.57 2.76 -7.95
C TYR A 119 -6.68 2.03 -8.94
N ILE A 120 -7.28 1.49 -10.01
CA ILE A 120 -6.57 0.72 -11.03
C ILE A 120 -6.23 1.65 -12.19
N ALA A 121 -4.94 1.85 -12.44
CA ALA A 121 -4.44 2.67 -13.55
C ALA A 121 -4.77 2.01 -14.90
N GLU A 122 -5.45 2.72 -15.79
CA GLU A 122 -5.80 2.20 -17.12
C GLU A 122 -4.60 2.12 -18.07
N HIS A 123 -3.58 2.96 -17.83
CA HIS A 123 -2.30 2.96 -18.55
C HIS A 123 -1.35 1.85 -18.09
N GLY A 124 -1.79 0.98 -17.18
CA GLY A 124 -0.99 -0.08 -16.59
C GLY A 124 0.00 0.43 -15.55
N GLN A 125 0.82 -0.48 -15.02
CA GLN A 125 1.84 -0.18 -14.03
C GLN A 125 3.23 -0.40 -14.64
N LYS A 126 4.09 0.61 -14.49
CA LYS A 126 5.52 0.56 -14.88
C LYS A 126 6.36 0.92 -13.67
N GLN A 127 7.54 0.32 -13.57
CA GLN A 127 8.48 0.51 -12.48
C GLN A 127 9.89 0.65 -13.06
N PHE A 128 10.70 1.53 -12.48
CA PHE A 128 12.12 1.55 -12.75
C PHE A 128 12.81 0.40 -12.02
N SER A 129 13.82 -0.18 -12.66
CA SER A 129 14.88 -0.90 -11.96
C SER A 129 15.68 0.06 -11.08
N TRP A 130 16.51 -0.48 -10.19
CA TRP A 130 17.36 0.31 -9.31
C TRP A 130 18.28 1.27 -10.09
N ASP A 131 18.95 0.76 -11.13
CA ASP A 131 19.91 1.55 -11.92
C ASP A 131 19.21 2.62 -12.75
N GLU A 132 18.05 2.31 -13.33
CA GLU A 132 17.21 3.29 -14.03
C GLU A 132 16.74 4.39 -13.07
N ALA A 133 16.32 4.03 -11.86
CA ALA A 133 15.88 4.96 -10.84
C ALA A 133 17.02 5.90 -10.41
N ILE A 134 18.22 5.36 -10.12
CA ILE A 134 19.40 6.16 -9.78
C ILE A 134 19.74 7.13 -10.91
N LYS A 135 19.82 6.62 -12.14
CA LYS A 135 20.10 7.44 -13.31
C LYS A 135 19.07 8.55 -13.44
N LYS A 136 17.79 8.23 -13.29
CA LYS A 136 16.71 9.22 -13.40
C LYS A 136 16.79 10.28 -12.31
N CYS A 137 17.10 9.90 -11.07
CA CYS A 137 17.29 10.84 -9.97
C CYS A 137 18.40 11.86 -10.23
N GLY A 138 19.47 11.46 -10.93
CA GLY A 138 20.58 12.34 -11.27
C GLY A 138 20.30 13.21 -12.51
N GLU A 139 19.60 12.68 -13.51
CA GLU A 139 19.30 13.39 -14.75
C GLU A 139 18.14 14.39 -14.61
N ASP A 140 17.06 13.98 -13.94
CA ASP A 140 15.83 14.75 -13.80
C ASP A 140 15.16 14.41 -12.46
N PRO A 141 15.54 15.08 -11.35
CA PRO A 141 14.96 14.83 -10.04
C PRO A 141 13.45 15.15 -9.97
N ASP A 142 12.93 15.91 -10.94
CA ASP A 142 11.51 16.28 -11.06
C ASP A 142 10.75 15.46 -12.11
N HIS A 143 11.31 14.31 -12.54
CA HIS A 143 10.80 13.53 -13.65
C HIS A 143 9.30 13.22 -13.56
N SER A 144 8.83 12.70 -12.42
CA SER A 144 7.43 12.28 -12.27
C SER A 144 6.49 13.48 -12.28
N LYS A 145 6.88 14.59 -11.65
CA LYS A 145 6.13 15.85 -11.68
C LYS A 145 6.03 16.41 -13.10
N ARG A 146 7.17 16.46 -13.81
CA ARG A 146 7.24 16.95 -15.19
C ARG A 146 6.42 16.08 -16.13
N GLN A 147 6.54 14.76 -16.02
CA GLN A 147 5.76 13.83 -16.83
C GLN A 147 4.25 14.04 -16.65
N LEU A 148 3.78 14.14 -15.41
CA LEU A 148 2.36 14.38 -15.14
C LEU A 148 1.90 15.73 -15.68
N TRP A 149 2.68 16.79 -15.45
CA TRP A 149 2.36 18.13 -15.92
C TRP A 149 2.26 18.18 -17.45
N SER A 150 3.29 17.67 -18.14
CA SER A 150 3.32 17.61 -19.60
C SER A 150 2.19 16.75 -20.16
N ALA A 151 1.84 15.61 -19.55
CA ALA A 151 0.71 14.79 -20.00
C ALA A 151 -0.61 15.58 -19.92
N ILE A 152 -0.81 16.36 -18.86
CA ILE A 152 -1.99 17.23 -18.70
C ILE A 152 -2.02 18.33 -19.78
N GLU A 153 -0.89 18.99 -20.03
CA GLU A 153 -0.80 20.04 -21.06
C GLU A 153 -1.08 19.53 -22.47
N HIS A 154 -0.69 18.30 -22.78
CA HIS A 154 -0.94 17.67 -24.09
C HIS A 154 -2.32 16.99 -24.18
N GLY A 155 -3.15 17.05 -23.13
CA GLY A 155 -4.46 16.40 -23.11
C GLY A 155 -4.43 14.88 -22.91
N GLU A 156 -3.27 14.31 -22.58
CA GLU A 156 -3.06 12.89 -22.26
C GLU A 156 -3.42 12.61 -20.80
N LEU A 157 -4.68 12.85 -20.44
CA LEU A 157 -5.13 12.78 -19.05
C LEU A 157 -5.02 11.34 -18.52
N PRO A 158 -4.25 11.10 -17.44
CA PRO A 158 -4.17 9.78 -16.86
C PRO A 158 -5.50 9.42 -16.19
N THR A 159 -5.93 8.18 -16.38
CA THR A 159 -7.21 7.67 -15.86
C THR A 159 -7.01 6.48 -14.94
N TRP A 160 -7.89 6.40 -13.93
CA TRP A 160 -7.97 5.28 -12.99
C TRP A 160 -9.42 4.84 -12.83
N THR A 161 -9.64 3.52 -12.77
CA THR A 161 -10.92 2.95 -12.36
C THR A 161 -10.92 2.67 -10.86
N LEU A 162 -11.83 3.29 -10.12
CA LEU A 162 -12.11 2.95 -8.73
C LEU A 162 -12.86 1.62 -8.65
N LYS A 163 -12.24 0.61 -8.05
CA LYS A 163 -12.86 -0.67 -7.66
C LYS A 163 -12.99 -0.74 -6.15
N VAL A 164 -14.08 -1.34 -5.67
CA VAL A 164 -14.34 -1.52 -4.24
C VAL A 164 -14.49 -3.00 -3.95
N GLN A 165 -13.68 -3.54 -3.05
CA GLN A 165 -13.95 -4.85 -2.46
C GLN A 165 -14.89 -4.67 -1.29
N ILE A 166 -15.89 -5.55 -1.16
CA ILE A 166 -16.93 -5.48 -0.14
C ILE A 166 -16.92 -6.78 0.68
N MET A 167 -17.04 -6.65 1.99
CA MET A 167 -17.14 -7.74 2.95
C MET A 167 -18.28 -7.48 3.93
N GLU A 168 -19.18 -8.45 4.07
CA GLU A 168 -20.28 -8.36 5.03
C GLU A 168 -19.78 -8.56 6.47
N PRO A 169 -20.43 -7.97 7.49
CA PRO A 169 -20.00 -8.13 8.88
C PRO A 169 -19.94 -9.59 9.34
N SER A 170 -20.83 -10.44 8.83
CA SER A 170 -20.86 -11.88 9.12
C SER A 170 -19.69 -12.66 8.51
N GLN A 171 -19.00 -12.09 7.52
CA GLN A 171 -17.83 -12.71 6.86
C GLN A 171 -16.50 -12.29 7.51
N ALA A 172 -16.51 -11.25 8.34
CA ALA A 172 -15.32 -10.64 8.91
C ALA A 172 -14.83 -11.34 10.19
N ASP A 173 -14.82 -12.67 10.20
CA ASP A 173 -14.26 -13.48 11.29
C ASP A 173 -12.81 -13.88 10.98
N PRO A 174 -11.82 -13.40 11.73
CA PRO A 174 -10.42 -13.74 11.52
C PRO A 174 -10.12 -15.24 11.59
N ASN A 175 -10.87 -16.00 12.39
CA ASN A 175 -10.67 -17.45 12.51
C ASN A 175 -11.07 -18.18 11.23
N THR A 176 -12.10 -17.66 10.56
CA THR A 176 -12.58 -18.19 9.28
C THR A 176 -11.71 -17.72 8.11
N LEU A 177 -11.24 -16.46 8.16
CA LEU A 177 -10.41 -15.87 7.10
C LEU A 177 -8.94 -16.28 7.18
N GLY A 178 -8.45 -16.72 8.34
CA GLY A 178 -7.02 -16.97 8.59
C GLY A 178 -6.17 -15.70 8.73
N PHE A 179 -6.79 -14.52 8.72
CA PHE A 179 -6.13 -13.23 8.95
C PHE A 179 -7.11 -12.20 9.50
N ASP A 180 -6.60 -11.14 10.14
CA ASP A 180 -7.43 -10.01 10.58
C ASP A 180 -7.82 -9.12 9.38
N PRO A 181 -9.10 -9.06 8.98
CA PRO A 181 -9.54 -8.24 7.85
C PRO A 181 -9.40 -6.73 8.10
N PHE A 182 -9.25 -6.31 9.36
CA PHE A 182 -9.01 -4.92 9.76
C PHE A 182 -7.53 -4.59 9.89
N GLY A 183 -6.66 -5.59 9.82
CA GLY A 183 -5.21 -5.39 9.84
C GLY A 183 -4.72 -4.65 8.60
N VAL A 184 -4.16 -3.45 8.79
CA VAL A 184 -3.60 -2.64 7.69
C VAL A 184 -2.35 -3.26 7.04
N THR A 185 -1.76 -4.28 7.68
CA THR A 185 -0.66 -5.09 7.12
C THR A 185 -1.15 -6.23 6.23
N LYS A 186 -2.48 -6.41 6.07
CA LYS A 186 -3.07 -7.58 5.40
C LYS A 186 -3.92 -7.15 4.20
N VAL A 187 -3.79 -7.85 3.08
CA VAL A 187 -4.65 -7.71 1.90
C VAL A 187 -5.87 -8.63 2.01
N TRP A 188 -6.98 -8.23 1.39
CA TRP A 188 -8.11 -9.13 1.16
C TRP A 188 -7.88 -9.86 -0.17
N PRO A 189 -7.74 -11.20 -0.17
CA PRO A 189 -7.48 -11.93 -1.40
C PRO A 189 -8.62 -11.71 -2.41
N ARG A 190 -8.26 -11.45 -3.69
CA ARG A 190 -9.23 -11.03 -4.73
C ARG A 190 -10.26 -12.11 -5.13
N HIS A 191 -10.11 -13.35 -4.65
CA HIS A 191 -11.08 -14.43 -4.86
C HIS A 191 -12.25 -14.37 -3.89
N TYR A 192 -12.12 -13.64 -2.77
CA TYR A 192 -13.25 -13.24 -1.93
C TYR A 192 -13.91 -12.03 -2.59
N THR A 193 -15.10 -12.25 -3.17
CA THR A 193 -16.06 -11.23 -3.61
C THR A 193 -15.58 -10.18 -4.63
N LEU A 194 -15.57 -10.57 -5.91
CA LEU A 194 -16.05 -9.68 -6.98
C LEU A 194 -17.46 -10.14 -7.38
N GLN A 195 -18.49 -9.44 -6.92
CA GLN A 195 -19.82 -9.63 -7.50
C GLN A 195 -19.75 -9.27 -8.98
N GLY A 196 -19.99 -10.26 -9.86
CA GLY A 196 -20.42 -9.99 -11.23
C GLY A 196 -19.92 -10.90 -12.35
N ARG A 197 -18.82 -11.68 -12.22
CA ARG A 197 -18.43 -12.69 -13.23
C ARG A 197 -17.60 -13.82 -12.60
N PRO A 198 -17.88 -15.11 -12.92
CA PRO A 198 -17.02 -16.21 -12.50
C PRO A 198 -15.68 -16.10 -13.25
N GLN A 199 -14.65 -15.60 -12.57
CA GLN A 199 -13.28 -15.82 -13.03
C GLN A 199 -13.00 -17.32 -12.91
N ARG A 200 -12.69 -17.93 -14.05
CA ARG A 200 -12.50 -19.38 -14.20
C ARG A 200 -11.51 -19.92 -13.17
N ARG A 201 -11.94 -20.98 -12.48
CA ARG A 201 -11.20 -21.95 -11.67
C ARG A 201 -9.74 -21.59 -11.35
N PHE A 202 -9.53 -21.03 -10.17
CA PHE A 202 -8.40 -21.43 -9.34
C PHE A 202 -8.98 -22.23 -8.16
N ALA A 203 -8.37 -23.37 -7.85
CA ALA A 203 -8.87 -24.34 -6.88
C ALA A 203 -9.14 -23.68 -5.51
N PRO A 204 -10.22 -24.07 -4.80
CA PRO A 204 -10.47 -23.59 -3.46
C PRO A 204 -9.37 -24.13 -2.54
N VAL A 205 -8.47 -23.26 -2.09
CA VAL A 205 -7.51 -23.62 -1.04
C VAL A 205 -8.22 -23.36 0.28
N ALA A 206 -8.58 -24.44 0.96
CA ALA A 206 -9.02 -24.39 2.35
C ALA A 206 -7.86 -23.88 3.21
N PHE A 207 -7.98 -22.67 3.75
CA PHE A 207 -7.14 -22.22 4.85
C PHE A 207 -7.60 -22.98 6.10
N LEU A 208 -6.85 -24.02 6.47
CA LEU A 208 -7.12 -24.77 7.70
C LEU A 208 -6.85 -23.85 8.91
N PRO A 209 -7.79 -23.75 9.88
CA PRO A 209 -7.61 -22.89 11.04
C PRO A 209 -6.74 -23.63 12.06
N ARG A 210 -5.58 -23.07 12.43
CA ARG A 210 -4.88 -23.37 13.70
C ARG A 210 -3.66 -22.45 13.86
N GLY A 211 -3.74 -21.51 14.80
CA GLY A 211 -2.60 -20.73 15.28
C GLY A 211 -2.74 -19.22 15.05
N GLN A 212 -2.01 -18.43 15.84
CA GLN A 212 -1.86 -16.99 15.67
C GLN A 212 -1.73 -16.62 14.19
N VAL A 213 -2.42 -15.55 13.77
CA VAL A 213 -2.28 -15.00 12.41
C VAL A 213 -0.81 -14.64 12.21
N SER A 214 -0.10 -15.44 11.40
CA SER A 214 1.30 -15.21 11.08
C SER A 214 1.45 -13.90 10.32
N ASP A 215 2.41 -13.08 10.74
CA ASP A 215 2.75 -11.85 10.04
C ASP A 215 3.46 -12.11 8.70
N TYR A 216 3.94 -13.33 8.48
CA TYR A 216 4.76 -13.70 7.33
C TYR A 216 3.98 -14.36 6.19
N ASP A 217 2.79 -14.89 6.44
CA ASP A 217 2.10 -15.75 5.45
C ASP A 217 1.76 -15.00 4.15
N GLN A 218 1.29 -13.76 4.24
CA GLN A 218 1.00 -12.97 3.03
C GLN A 218 2.27 -12.48 2.33
N ALA A 219 3.36 -12.25 3.07
CA ALA A 219 4.66 -11.92 2.48
C ALA A 219 5.23 -13.13 1.71
N ARG A 220 5.12 -14.32 2.30
CA ARG A 220 5.46 -15.60 1.67
C ARG A 220 4.65 -15.84 0.40
N ASP A 221 3.34 -15.64 0.45
CA ASP A 221 2.47 -15.78 -0.71
C ASP A 221 2.80 -14.79 -1.82
N LEU A 222 3.09 -13.53 -1.49
CA LEU A 222 3.57 -12.54 -2.45
C LEU A 222 4.86 -13.02 -3.13
N TYR A 223 5.85 -13.46 -2.35
CA TYR A 223 7.15 -13.90 -2.84
C TYR A 223 7.07 -15.16 -3.71
N THR A 224 6.30 -16.16 -3.27
CA THR A 224 6.25 -17.49 -3.90
C THR A 224 5.27 -17.58 -5.05
N ARG A 225 4.11 -16.91 -4.97
CA ARG A 225 3.00 -17.08 -5.93
C ARG A 225 2.82 -15.91 -6.89
N VAL A 226 3.13 -14.69 -6.45
CA VAL A 226 2.83 -13.47 -7.21
C VAL A 226 4.07 -12.93 -7.92
N MET A 227 5.21 -12.87 -7.24
CA MET A 227 6.44 -12.36 -7.83
C MET A 227 6.97 -13.27 -8.94
N THR A 228 7.38 -12.67 -10.05
CA THR A 228 8.12 -13.37 -11.10
C THR A 228 9.56 -13.65 -10.65
N PRO A 229 10.32 -14.53 -11.33
CA PRO A 229 11.74 -14.70 -11.05
C PRO A 229 12.54 -13.38 -11.14
N LYS A 230 12.18 -12.50 -12.08
CA LYS A 230 12.78 -11.18 -12.22
C LYS A 230 12.49 -10.29 -11.01
N ASP A 231 11.25 -10.28 -10.53
CA ASP A 231 10.87 -9.48 -9.36
C ASP A 231 11.59 -9.94 -8.10
N ARG A 232 11.75 -11.26 -7.91
CA ARG A 232 12.54 -11.81 -6.80
C ARG A 232 14.01 -11.43 -6.89
N ALA A 233 14.60 -11.47 -8.08
CA ALA A 233 15.98 -11.03 -8.29
C ALA A 233 16.14 -9.54 -7.93
N HIS A 234 15.21 -8.69 -8.38
CA HIS A 234 15.17 -7.28 -7.99
C HIS A 234 14.96 -7.09 -6.49
N LEU A 235 14.08 -7.87 -5.84
CA LEU A 235 13.88 -7.81 -4.40
C LEU A 235 15.20 -8.09 -3.66
N HIS A 236 15.92 -9.14 -4.05
CA HIS A 236 17.19 -9.49 -3.41
C HIS A 236 18.25 -8.41 -3.60
N SER A 237 18.44 -7.91 -4.84
CA SER A 237 19.43 -6.86 -5.10
C SER A 237 19.06 -5.55 -4.39
N ASN A 238 17.80 -5.13 -4.47
CA ASN A 238 17.31 -3.90 -3.84
C ASN A 238 17.36 -3.93 -2.32
N THR A 239 17.37 -5.11 -1.71
CA THR A 239 17.59 -5.29 -0.26
C THR A 239 19.07 -5.33 0.07
N ALA A 240 19.88 -6.05 -0.70
CA ALA A 240 21.32 -6.17 -0.45
C ALA A 240 22.08 -4.83 -0.59
N ILE A 241 21.69 -3.99 -1.55
CA ILE A 241 22.32 -2.69 -1.80
C ILE A 241 22.30 -1.77 -0.57
N PRO A 242 21.15 -1.51 0.08
CA PRO A 242 21.10 -0.72 1.30
C PRO A 242 21.60 -1.48 2.54
N LEU A 243 21.42 -2.81 2.61
CA LEU A 243 21.87 -3.61 3.76
C LEU A 243 23.40 -3.60 3.94
N LYS A 244 24.17 -3.40 2.85
CA LYS A 244 25.65 -3.28 2.92
C LYS A 244 26.13 -2.07 3.73
N PHE A 245 25.29 -1.04 3.87
CA PHE A 245 25.59 0.18 4.62
C PHE A 245 25.15 0.10 6.09
N VAL A 246 24.62 -1.04 6.53
CA VAL A 246 24.35 -1.28 7.95
C VAL A 246 25.67 -1.58 8.66
N ASP A 247 25.97 -0.81 9.71
CA ASP A 247 27.22 -0.94 10.46
C ASP A 247 27.14 -2.06 11.52
N HIS A 248 25.94 -2.30 12.06
CA HIS A 248 25.75 -3.28 13.13
C HIS A 248 25.35 -4.66 12.59
N ASP A 249 26.25 -5.63 12.73
CA ASP A 249 26.00 -7.00 12.25
C ASP A 249 24.78 -7.67 12.90
N ILE A 250 24.47 -7.34 14.16
CA ILE A 250 23.26 -7.84 14.82
C ILE A 250 21.97 -7.42 14.08
N ILE A 251 21.96 -6.24 13.45
CA ILE A 251 20.81 -5.77 12.65
C ILE A 251 20.70 -6.61 11.38
N LYS A 252 21.82 -6.86 10.68
CA LYS A 252 21.85 -7.73 9.49
C LYS A 252 21.38 -9.14 9.81
N VAL A 253 21.91 -9.74 10.88
CA VAL A 253 21.55 -11.09 11.32
C VAL A 253 20.07 -11.17 11.64
N LYS A 254 19.54 -10.23 12.43
CA LYS A 254 18.11 -10.23 12.79
C LYS A 254 17.20 -10.01 11.59
N TYR A 255 17.60 -9.16 10.64
CA TYR A 255 16.84 -8.95 9.41
C TYR A 255 16.82 -10.20 8.53
N LEU A 256 17.98 -10.84 8.31
CA LEU A 256 18.11 -12.04 7.49
C LEU A 256 17.52 -13.30 8.15
N ALA A 257 17.41 -13.31 9.48
CA ALA A 257 16.80 -14.40 10.24
C ALA A 257 15.26 -14.31 10.31
N GLN A 258 14.63 -13.28 9.72
CA GLN A 258 13.17 -13.20 9.68
C GLN A 258 12.58 -14.41 8.92
N PRO A 259 11.52 -15.04 9.46
CA PRO A 259 10.86 -16.15 8.80
C PRO A 259 10.44 -15.82 7.36
N VAL A 260 10.79 -16.71 6.42
CA VAL A 260 10.30 -16.68 5.03
C VAL A 260 9.03 -17.48 4.92
#